data_AF-A0A5R9BDE2-F1
#
_entry.id   AF-A0A5R9BDE2-F1
#
_cell.length_a   1.000
_cell.length_b   1.000
_cell.length_c   1.000
_cell.angle_alpha   90.00
_cell.angle_beta   90.00
_cell.angle_gamma   90.00
#
_symmetry.space_group_name_H-M   'P 1'
#
loop_
_entity.id
_entity.type
_entity.pdbx_description
1 polymer ?
#
loop_
_entity_poly.entity_id
_entity_poly.type
_entity_poly.pdbx_seq_one_letter_code
_entity_poly.pdbx_strand_id
1 'polypeptide(L)'
;MLEDHTVPRIGEIKCAELTVGQLNEANSDIVKPDGTQKALAVNTRSALVQICTVAVDHELLPYNMGRENRVLPYSPESPHSLTAEEIHSLRIAFGDSGTRWAVPRCRSSRFSTTCWQPAAGSEK
;
A
#
# COMPACT_ATOMS: atom_id res chain seq x y z
N MET A 1 23.70 -9.72 9.95
CA MET A 1 24.01 -8.88 11.12
C MET A 1 22.75 -8.11 11.42
N LEU A 2 22.09 -8.35 12.56
CA LEU A 2 21.00 -7.48 12.99
C LEU A 2 21.63 -6.14 13.34
N GLU A 3 21.30 -5.11 12.59
CA GLU A 3 21.71 -3.75 12.91
C GLU A 3 21.06 -3.39 14.24
N ASP A 4 21.91 -3.27 15.25
CA ASP A 4 21.58 -2.83 16.59
C ASP A 4 21.18 -1.35 16.45
N HIS A 5 19.89 -1.09 16.28
CA HIS A 5 19.38 0.27 16.29
C HIS A 5 19.51 0.77 17.72
N THR A 6 20.63 1.42 18.03
CA THR A 6 20.89 2.07 19.32
C THR A 6 19.93 3.23 19.61
N VAL A 7 19.03 3.53 18.66
CA VAL A 7 17.98 4.54 18.75
C VAL A 7 16.63 3.85 18.88
N PRO A 8 15.79 4.19 19.87
CA PRO A 8 14.47 3.60 20.04
C PRO A 8 13.61 3.81 18.80
N ARG A 9 12.85 2.78 18.42
CA ARG A 9 11.91 2.89 17.27
C ARG A 9 10.78 3.85 17.63
N ILE A 10 10.10 4.42 16.63
CA ILE A 10 8.97 5.36 16.86
C ILE A 10 7.92 4.81 17.84
N GLY A 11 7.66 3.50 17.82
CA GLY A 11 6.69 2.87 18.74
C GLY A 11 7.15 2.77 20.20
N GLU A 12 8.43 3.04 20.48
CA GLU A 12 9.06 2.94 21.79
C GLU A 12 9.35 4.32 22.41
N ILE A 13 9.24 5.38 21.59
CA ILE A 13 9.44 6.77 22.03
C ILE A 13 8.17 7.28 22.70
N LYS A 14 8.33 7.90 23.88
CA LYS A 14 7.21 8.58 24.54
C LYS A 14 6.75 9.75 23.69
N CYS A 15 5.43 9.98 23.62
CA CYS A 15 4.88 11.11 22.86
C CYS A 15 5.53 12.45 23.25
N ALA A 16 5.79 12.70 24.54
CA ALA A 16 6.41 13.94 25.01
C ALA A 16 7.85 14.18 24.50
N GLU A 17 8.55 13.12 24.07
CA GLU A 17 9.93 13.16 23.58
C GLU A 17 9.99 13.08 22.04
N LEU A 18 8.83 12.96 21.39
CA LEU A 18 8.74 12.84 19.95
C LEU A 18 9.21 14.15 19.28
N THR A 19 9.99 14.02 18.22
CA THR A 19 10.46 15.14 17.41
C THR A 19 10.21 14.91 15.93
N VAL A 20 10.10 16.00 15.17
CA VAL A 20 9.99 15.94 13.69
C VAL A 20 11.20 15.24 13.07
N GLY A 21 12.39 15.40 13.66
CA GLY A 21 13.63 14.74 13.22
C GLY A 21 13.53 13.22 13.26
N GLN A 22 13.07 12.65 14.38
CA GLN A 22 12.87 11.21 14.53
C GLN A 22 11.80 10.67 13.57
N LEU A 23 10.73 11.43 13.34
CA LEU A 23 9.73 11.06 12.33
C LEU A 23 10.33 11.04 10.92
N ASN A 24 11.21 11.99 10.60
CA ASN A 24 11.86 12.07 9.29
C ASN A 24 12.86 10.92 9.08
N GLU A 25 13.64 10.59 10.11
CA GLU A 25 14.58 9.48 10.10
C GLU A 25 13.85 8.16 9.86
N ALA A 26 12.87 7.83 10.70
CA ALA A 26 12.12 6.58 10.56
C ALA A 26 11.37 6.47 9.22
N ASN A 27 10.85 7.58 8.68
CA ASN A 27 10.20 7.55 7.38
C ASN A 27 11.20 7.38 6.22
N SER A 28 12.45 7.84 6.40
CA SER A 28 13.54 7.64 5.44
C SER A 28 14.07 6.21 5.50
N ASP A 29 14.12 5.59 6.68
CA ASP A 29 14.56 4.21 6.87
C ASP A 29 13.66 3.17 6.19
N ILE A 30 12.37 3.52 5.96
CA ILE A 30 11.45 2.69 5.19
C ILE A 30 11.87 2.64 3.72
N VAL A 31 12.41 3.72 3.19
CA VAL A 31 12.81 3.78 1.78
C VAL A 31 14.17 3.11 1.61
N LYS A 32 14.15 1.91 1.02
CA LYS A 32 15.38 1.20 0.69
C LYS A 32 16.21 1.96 -0.36
N PRO A 33 17.53 1.71 -0.45
CA PRO A 33 18.41 2.39 -1.42
C PRO A 33 18.00 2.22 -2.90
N ASP A 34 17.31 1.13 -3.22
CA ASP A 34 16.75 0.85 -4.55
C ASP A 34 15.47 1.65 -4.86
N GLY A 35 15.01 2.48 -3.92
CA GLY A 35 13.78 3.25 -4.03
C GLY A 35 12.50 2.42 -3.89
N THR A 36 12.60 1.14 -3.52
CA THR A 36 11.44 0.32 -3.18
C THR A 36 10.80 0.82 -1.88
N GLN A 37 9.55 0.43 -1.64
CA GLN A 37 8.79 0.79 -0.43
C GLN A 37 8.46 2.29 -0.26
N LYS A 38 8.66 3.14 -1.28
CA LYS A 38 8.16 4.54 -1.27
C LYS A 38 6.65 4.65 -1.00
N ALA A 39 5.87 3.75 -1.60
CA ALA A 39 4.42 3.68 -1.35
C ALA A 39 4.11 3.40 0.13
N LEU A 40 4.90 2.50 0.74
CA LEU A 40 4.77 2.17 2.15
C LEU A 40 5.15 3.37 3.03
N ALA A 41 6.26 4.05 2.73
CA ALA A 41 6.68 5.25 3.45
C ALA A 41 5.61 6.37 3.41
N VAL A 42 4.99 6.60 2.24
CA VAL A 42 3.87 7.54 2.10
C VAL A 42 2.67 7.15 2.98
N ASN A 43 2.30 5.87 2.99
CA ASN A 43 1.21 5.38 3.84
C ASN A 43 1.54 5.48 5.33
N THR A 44 2.77 5.13 5.71
CA THR A 44 3.24 5.25 7.10
C THR A 44 3.20 6.70 7.56
N ARG A 45 3.66 7.65 6.72
CA ARG A 45 3.53 9.08 7.00
C ARG A 45 2.07 9.48 7.23
N SER A 46 1.16 9.02 6.38
CA SER A 46 -0.27 9.32 6.54
C SER A 46 -0.81 8.83 7.89
N ALA A 47 -0.43 7.61 8.31
CA ALA A 47 -0.78 7.06 9.61
C ALA A 47 -0.17 7.88 10.77
N LEU A 48 1.11 8.27 10.66
CA LEU A 48 1.79 9.09 11.67
C LEU A 48 1.13 10.48 11.83
N VAL A 49 0.69 11.10 10.73
CA VAL A 49 -0.08 12.35 10.77
C VAL A 49 -1.37 12.18 11.55
N GLN A 50 -2.09 11.06 11.35
CA GLN A 50 -3.33 10.79 12.07
C GLN A 50 -3.08 10.53 13.56
N ILE A 51 -2.08 9.72 13.90
CA ILE A 51 -1.69 9.46 15.29
C ILE A 51 -1.30 10.76 15.99
N CYS A 52 -0.49 11.61 15.34
CA CYS A 52 -0.12 12.91 15.90
C CYS A 52 -1.31 13.87 15.99
N THR A 53 -2.32 13.75 15.13
CA THR A 53 -3.58 14.53 15.25
C THR A 53 -4.29 14.15 16.53
N VAL A 54 -4.51 12.85 16.75
CA VAL A 54 -5.17 12.34 17.96
C VAL A 54 -4.37 12.71 19.21
N ALA A 55 -3.04 12.62 19.17
CA ALA A 55 -2.20 13.01 20.31
C ALA A 55 -2.31 14.50 20.65
N VAL A 56 -2.48 15.39 19.66
CA VAL A 56 -2.75 16.82 19.91
C VAL A 56 -4.15 17.03 20.49
N ASP A 57 -5.15 16.33 19.98
CA ASP A 57 -6.55 16.43 20.47
C ASP A 57 -6.67 15.99 21.94
N HIS A 58 -5.77 15.12 22.40
CA HIS A 58 -5.66 14.67 23.79
C HIS A 58 -4.59 15.43 24.61
N GLU A 59 -4.08 16.55 24.11
CA GLU A 59 -3.09 17.40 24.80
C GLU A 59 -1.76 16.69 25.14
N LEU A 60 -1.45 15.58 24.45
CA LEU A 60 -0.19 14.83 24.61
C LEU A 60 0.97 15.43 23.80
N LEU A 61 0.64 16.18 22.74
CA LEU A 61 1.57 16.91 21.90
C LEU A 61 1.15 18.38 21.76
N PRO A 62 2.10 19.32 21.71
CA PRO A 62 1.79 20.74 21.54
C PRO A 62 1.25 21.08 20.15
N TYR A 63 1.62 20.30 19.12
CA TYR A 63 1.15 20.44 17.75
C TYR A 63 1.41 19.16 16.95
N ASN A 64 0.84 19.06 15.74
CA ASN A 64 0.93 17.86 14.92
C ASN A 64 2.26 17.80 14.17
N MET A 65 3.27 17.21 14.82
CA MET A 65 4.61 16.98 14.26
C MET A 65 4.61 16.10 13.00
N GLY A 66 3.61 15.23 12.84
CA GLY A 66 3.44 14.40 11.65
C GLY A 66 3.18 15.22 10.38
N ARG A 67 2.56 16.40 10.49
CA ARG A 67 2.37 17.30 9.33
C ARG A 67 3.67 17.90 8.82
N GLU A 68 4.58 18.20 9.74
CA GLU A 68 5.93 18.72 9.46
C GLU A 68 6.89 17.64 8.94
N ASN A 69 6.49 16.36 9.03
CA ASN A 69 7.26 15.26 8.45
C ASN A 69 7.43 15.44 6.94
N ARG A 70 8.65 15.24 6.44
CA ARG A 70 9.03 15.42 5.04
C ARG A 70 8.12 14.61 4.12
N VAL A 71 7.56 15.28 3.11
CA VAL A 71 6.81 14.60 2.05
C VAL A 71 7.79 13.95 1.09
N LEU A 72 7.72 12.63 0.98
CA LEU A 72 8.50 11.89 0.00
C LEU A 72 7.81 11.99 -1.37
N PRO A 73 8.51 12.43 -2.44
CA PRO A 73 7.94 12.43 -3.77
C PRO A 73 7.72 10.97 -4.21
N TYR A 74 6.45 10.61 -4.40
CA TYR A 74 6.03 9.32 -4.88
C TYR A 74 5.04 9.51 -6.03
N SER A 75 5.40 8.96 -7.18
CA SER A 75 4.48 8.79 -8.30
C SER A 75 4.29 7.28 -8.47
N PRO A 76 3.11 6.72 -8.21
CA PRO A 76 2.85 5.33 -8.52
C PRO A 76 2.99 5.14 -10.03
N GLU A 77 3.71 4.11 -10.45
CA GLU A 77 3.60 3.64 -11.82
C GLU A 77 2.19 3.10 -12.02
N SER A 78 1.55 3.48 -13.14
CA SER A 78 0.24 2.94 -13.45
C SER A 78 0.40 1.44 -13.72
N PRO A 79 -0.44 0.58 -13.12
CA PRO A 79 -0.38 -0.85 -13.39
C PRO A 79 -0.55 -1.09 -14.89
N HIS A 80 0.31 -1.95 -15.45
CA HIS A 80 0.22 -2.34 -16.85
C HIS A 80 -1.13 -2.99 -17.11
N SER A 81 -1.87 -2.44 -18.06
CA SER A 81 -3.13 -3.02 -18.51
C SER A 81 -2.81 -4.13 -19.51
N LEU A 82 -3.21 -5.35 -19.17
CA LEU A 82 -2.95 -6.51 -20.03
C LEU A 82 -3.75 -6.40 -21.34
N THR A 83 -3.06 -6.63 -22.45
CA THR A 83 -3.64 -6.78 -23.78
C THR A 83 -4.37 -8.12 -23.92
N ALA A 84 -5.24 -8.24 -24.92
CA ALA A 84 -5.95 -9.48 -25.20
C ALA A 84 -4.99 -10.66 -25.47
N GLU A 85 -3.84 -10.39 -26.11
CA GLU A 85 -2.80 -11.38 -26.40
C GLU A 85 -2.09 -11.85 -25.13
N GLU A 86 -1.72 -10.93 -24.23
CA GLU A 86 -1.13 -11.28 -22.93
C GLU A 86 -2.10 -12.10 -22.07
N ILE A 87 -3.40 -11.73 -22.08
CA ILE A 87 -4.44 -12.50 -21.40
C ILE A 87 -4.58 -13.90 -22.00
N HIS A 88 -4.50 -14.04 -23.33
CA HIS A 88 -4.56 -15.33 -24.00
C HIS A 88 -3.37 -16.22 -23.62
N SER A 89 -2.16 -15.67 -23.63
CA SER A 89 -0.93 -16.36 -23.20
C SER A 89 -1.01 -16.82 -21.74
N LEU A 90 -1.53 -15.96 -20.84
CA LEU A 90 -1.78 -16.35 -19.45
C LEU A 90 -2.80 -17.49 -19.36
N ARG A 91 -3.88 -17.46 -20.14
CA ARG A 91 -4.87 -18.56 -20.16
C ARG A 91 -4.28 -19.88 -20.64
N ILE A 92 -3.37 -19.87 -21.61
CA ILE A 92 -2.67 -21.09 -22.04
C ILE A 92 -1.76 -21.59 -20.90
N ALA A 93 -0.91 -20.71 -20.37
CA ALA A 93 0.03 -21.05 -19.31
C ALA A 93 -0.64 -21.57 -18.02
N PHE A 94 -1.82 -21.05 -17.68
CA PHE A 94 -2.58 -21.46 -16.50
C PHE A 94 -3.67 -22.50 -16.81
N GLY A 95 -4.07 -22.67 -18.07
CA GLY A 95 -5.08 -23.65 -18.49
C GLY A 95 -4.61 -25.09 -18.30
N ASP A 96 -3.30 -25.33 -18.46
CA ASP A 96 -2.67 -26.64 -18.22
C ASP A 96 -2.49 -26.95 -16.73
N SER A 97 -2.61 -25.96 -15.83
CA SER A 97 -2.38 -26.15 -14.40
C SER A 97 -3.49 -26.90 -13.66
N GLY A 98 -4.61 -27.23 -14.32
CA GLY A 98 -5.74 -27.99 -13.73
C GLY A 98 -6.46 -27.28 -12.57
N THR A 99 -5.92 -26.18 -12.07
CA THR A 99 -6.51 -25.35 -11.01
C THR A 99 -7.66 -24.54 -11.59
N ARG A 100 -8.89 -24.96 -11.31
CA ARG A 100 -10.08 -24.12 -11.52
C ARG A 100 -9.90 -22.83 -10.74
N TRP A 101 -9.53 -21.75 -11.41
CA TRP A 101 -9.58 -20.41 -10.84
C TRP A 101 -11.03 -20.14 -10.46
N ALA A 102 -11.29 -20.05 -9.16
CA ALA A 102 -12.58 -19.62 -8.65
C ALA A 102 -12.75 -18.15 -9.07
N VAL A 103 -13.40 -17.93 -10.22
CA VAL A 103 -13.91 -16.61 -10.57
C VAL A 103 -14.82 -16.21 -9.41
N PRO A 104 -14.53 -15.15 -8.63
CA PRO A 104 -15.43 -14.72 -7.59
C PRO A 104 -16.75 -14.39 -8.28
N ARG A 105 -17.76 -15.25 -8.07
CA ARG A 105 -19.12 -14.97 -8.54
C ARG A 105 -19.52 -13.69 -7.85
N CYS A 106 -19.67 -12.62 -8.63
CA CYS A 106 -20.31 -11.40 -8.16
C CYS A 106 -21.69 -11.79 -7.65
N ARG A 107 -21.84 -11.98 -6.34
CA ARG A 107 -23.16 -11.98 -5.70
C ARG A 107 -23.61 -10.54 -5.80
N SER A 108 -24.46 -10.29 -6.78
CA SER A 108 -25.11 -9.01 -7.00
C SER A 108 -25.69 -8.47 -5.68
N SER A 109 -25.10 -7.41 -5.14
CA SER A 109 -25.83 -6.47 -4.31
C SER A 109 -25.75 -5.08 -4.96
N ARG A 110 -26.77 -4.81 -5.77
CA ARG A 110 -27.31 -3.48 -6.10
C ARG A 110 -26.48 -2.48 -6.92
N PHE A 111 -25.50 -2.90 -7.70
CA PHE A 111 -25.04 -2.08 -8.83
C PHE A 111 -24.96 -2.90 -10.12
N SER A 112 -25.62 -2.38 -11.15
CA SER A 112 -25.99 -3.03 -12.41
C SER A 112 -24.77 -3.39 -13.27
N THR A 113 -24.51 -4.69 -13.35
CA THR A 113 -24.15 -5.51 -14.53
C THR A 113 -23.69 -4.81 -15.82
N THR A 114 -22.39 -4.89 -16.08
CA THR A 114 -21.90 -5.48 -17.34
C THR A 114 -21.01 -6.68 -16.99
N CYS A 115 -21.64 -7.76 -16.55
CA CYS A 115 -20.95 -9.03 -16.35
C CYS A 115 -20.76 -9.66 -17.71
N TRP A 116 -19.51 -9.79 -18.15
CA TRP A 116 -19.14 -10.51 -19.37
C TRP A 116 -19.79 -11.90 -19.39
N GLN A 117 -20.67 -12.15 -20.37
CA GLN A 117 -21.11 -13.50 -20.72
C GLN A 117 -20.10 -14.07 -21.72
N PRO A 118 -19.52 -15.27 -21.50
CA PRO A 118 -18.83 -15.96 -22.57
C PRO A 118 -19.86 -16.32 -23.66
N ALA A 119 -19.52 -16.02 -24.91
CA ALA A 119 -20.34 -16.36 -26.07
C ALA A 119 -20.62 -17.88 -26.08
N ALA A 120 -21.89 -18.23 -26.02
CA ALA A 120 -22.33 -19.61 -26.21
C ALA A 120 -22.25 -19.96 -27.70
N GLY A 121 -21.32 -20.86 -28.03
CA GLY A 121 -21.44 -21.75 -29.19
C GLY A 121 -20.87 -21.26 -30.51
N SER A 122 -19.97 -22.08 -31.07
CA SER A 122 -20.13 -22.60 -32.44
C SER A 122 -19.27 -23.87 -32.58
N GLU A 123 -19.80 -25.00 -32.11
CA GLU A 123 -19.50 -26.28 -32.76
C GLU A 123 -20.44 -26.41 -33.95
N LYS A 124 -19.88 -26.32 -35.15
CA LYS A 124 -20.18 -27.16 -36.33
C LYS A 124 -19.26 -26.78 -37.48
#